data_AF-A0A7S2CN35-F1
#
_entry.id   AF-A0A7S2CN35-F1
#
_cell.length_a   1.000
_cell.length_b   1.000
_cell.length_c   1.000
_cell.angle_alpha   90.00
_cell.angle_beta   90.00
_cell.angle_gamma   90.00
#
_symmetry.space_group_name_H-M   'P 1'
#
loop_
_entity.id
_entity.type
_entity.pdbx_description
1 polymer ?
#
loop_
_entity_poly.entity_id
_entity_poly.type
_entity_poly.pdbx_seq_one_letter_code
_entity_poly.pdbx_strand_id
1 'polypeptide(L)'
;GNIYGDSLSPPEAGTKGPSYPSHPMDDLKEAAVNAHAGAKEFAEILSICHTVVIDTNETTGVSSFQAESPDEEALVEGGIALGYEFAGSSTTEVRVKIAGKQQAYQLLALIPFDSKRKRMSVLLRLPDGSFVFFCKGADNIIFDRSSDYSLVGSQDLLNEHLEIFANEGLRTLVLSMKTMTQAETEKWLASWNTAQTSPTDREKLMEESAALIENNLTVVGATAIEDRLQDGVPETIADLKHAGIKLWVLTGDKLTTAVNIGYSCKLLTQDMTLIILDKDSGDTDKPPVKERLDKNYRKYSKLLGSVAGGPVG
;
A
#
# COMPACT_ATOMS: atom_id res chain seq x y z
N GLY A 1 -2.06 -17.05 11.20
CA GLY A 1 -1.22 -15.84 11.20
C GLY A 1 -1.43 -15.07 12.49
N ASN A 2 -0.44 -14.30 12.89
CA ASN A 2 -0.55 -13.32 13.98
C ASN A 2 -0.75 -11.93 13.34
N ILE A 3 -1.44 -11.02 14.03
CA ILE A 3 -1.49 -9.61 13.66
C ILE A 3 -0.43 -8.87 14.48
N TYR A 4 0.36 -8.03 13.81
CA TYR A 4 1.43 -7.26 14.44
C TYR A 4 1.26 -5.77 14.10
N GLY A 5 1.44 -4.89 15.08
CA GLY A 5 1.26 -3.44 14.90
C GLY A 5 1.54 -2.63 16.16
N ASP A 6 2.04 -1.41 15.99
CA ASP A 6 2.42 -0.51 17.09
C ASP A 6 1.22 0.02 17.89
N SER A 7 0.02 -0.02 17.31
CA SER A 7 -1.23 0.46 17.91
C SER A 7 -2.14 -0.66 18.39
N LEU A 8 -1.65 -1.91 18.45
CA LEU A 8 -2.45 -3.04 18.91
C LEU A 8 -2.49 -3.08 20.44
N SER A 9 -3.69 -2.93 20.98
CA SER A 9 -3.95 -3.25 22.39
C SER A 9 -4.20 -4.76 22.54
N PRO A 10 -3.80 -5.40 23.66
CA PRO A 10 -4.20 -6.77 23.95
C PRO A 10 -5.72 -6.90 23.90
N PRO A 11 -6.27 -8.03 23.41
CA PRO A 11 -7.71 -8.19 23.31
C PRO A 11 -8.33 -8.21 24.70
N GLU A 12 -9.49 -7.57 24.87
CA GLU A 12 -10.25 -7.65 26.12
C GLU A 12 -10.64 -9.12 26.40
N ALA A 13 -10.54 -9.53 27.67
CA ALA A 13 -10.81 -10.91 28.06
C ALA A 13 -12.24 -11.32 27.65
N GLY A 14 -12.36 -12.24 26.69
CA GLY A 14 -13.65 -12.81 26.25
C GLY A 14 -14.11 -12.42 24.84
N THR A 15 -13.37 -11.57 24.11
CA THR A 15 -13.70 -11.29 22.69
C THR A 15 -13.23 -12.41 21.77
N LYS A 16 -14.10 -12.91 20.89
CA LYS A 16 -13.69 -13.73 19.74
C LYS A 16 -13.02 -12.82 18.72
N GLY A 17 -11.69 -12.88 18.64
CA GLY A 17 -10.88 -12.14 17.67
C GLY A 17 -9.53 -12.83 17.47
N PRO A 18 -8.73 -12.40 16.48
CA PRO A 18 -7.39 -12.93 16.23
C PRO A 18 -6.50 -12.78 17.47
N SER A 19 -5.63 -13.77 17.71
CA SER A 19 -4.69 -13.77 18.84
C SER A 19 -3.55 -12.78 18.57
N TYR A 20 -3.33 -11.84 19.49
CA TYR A 20 -2.21 -10.92 19.46
C TYR A 20 -1.08 -11.43 20.38
N PRO A 21 0.18 -11.47 19.92
CA PRO A 21 1.33 -11.66 20.81
C PRO A 21 1.41 -10.54 21.85
N SER A 22 2.09 -10.79 22.98
CA SER A 22 2.24 -9.81 24.06
C SER A 22 3.08 -8.58 23.68
N HIS A 23 4.05 -8.75 22.78
CA HIS A 23 4.87 -7.67 22.22
C HIS A 23 5.00 -7.87 20.71
N PRO A 24 3.93 -7.59 19.94
CA PRO A 24 3.82 -8.08 18.57
C PRO A 24 5.00 -7.64 17.69
N MET A 25 5.41 -6.38 17.78
CA MET A 25 6.44 -5.86 16.88
C MET A 25 7.86 -6.28 17.28
N ASP A 26 8.12 -6.40 18.58
CA ASP A 26 9.41 -6.92 19.08
C ASP A 26 9.58 -8.41 18.74
N ASP A 27 8.51 -9.22 18.86
CA ASP A 27 8.54 -10.64 18.50
C ASP A 27 8.82 -10.82 16.99
N LEU A 28 8.16 -10.03 16.14
CA LEU A 28 8.38 -10.07 14.69
C LEU A 28 9.79 -9.61 14.33
N LYS A 29 10.29 -8.55 14.97
CA LYS A 29 11.67 -8.07 14.82
C LYS A 29 12.68 -9.14 15.22
N GLU A 30 12.51 -9.78 16.37
CA GLU A 30 13.39 -10.84 16.84
C GLU A 30 13.40 -12.01 15.84
N ALA A 31 12.21 -12.44 15.38
CA ALA A 31 12.09 -13.49 14.37
C ALA A 31 12.77 -13.11 13.05
N ALA A 32 12.61 -11.87 12.58
CA ALA A 32 13.19 -11.38 11.34
C ALA A 32 14.73 -11.30 11.42
N VAL A 33 15.28 -10.78 12.52
CA VAL A 33 16.73 -10.68 12.75
C VAL A 33 17.38 -12.06 12.93
N ASN A 34 16.67 -13.00 13.56
CA ASN A 34 17.11 -14.39 13.69
C ASN A 34 16.85 -15.24 12.43
N ALA A 35 16.46 -14.62 11.32
CA ALA A 35 16.23 -15.25 10.03
C ALA A 35 15.18 -16.39 10.06
N HIS A 36 14.15 -16.28 10.89
CA HIS A 36 13.00 -17.18 10.83
C HIS A 36 12.24 -17.00 9.51
N ALA A 37 11.91 -18.13 8.86
CA ALA A 37 11.16 -18.12 7.62
C ALA A 37 9.82 -17.39 7.76
N GLY A 38 9.45 -16.63 6.74
CA GLY A 38 8.31 -15.72 6.74
C GLY A 38 8.68 -14.34 7.31
N ALA A 39 9.20 -14.28 8.54
CA ALA A 39 9.56 -13.00 9.18
C ALA A 39 10.75 -12.32 8.49
N LYS A 40 11.77 -13.09 8.14
CA LYS A 40 12.93 -12.62 7.39
C LYS A 40 12.51 -12.04 6.03
N GLU A 41 11.76 -12.81 5.24
CA GLU A 41 11.35 -12.41 3.90
C GLU A 41 10.36 -11.24 3.95
N PHE A 42 9.52 -11.16 4.98
CA PHE A 42 8.64 -10.01 5.21
C PHE A 42 9.47 -8.73 5.36
N ALA A 43 10.47 -8.72 6.25
CA ALA A 43 11.33 -7.56 6.46
C ALA A 43 12.21 -7.23 5.24
N GLU A 44 12.70 -8.25 4.52
CA GLU A 44 13.43 -8.08 3.25
C GLU A 44 12.54 -7.40 2.18
N ILE A 45 11.29 -7.83 2.02
CA ILE A 45 10.37 -7.22 1.04
C ILE A 45 10.11 -5.75 1.38
N LEU A 46 9.87 -5.42 2.65
CA LEU A 46 9.67 -4.04 3.10
C LEU A 46 10.86 -3.13 2.79
N SER A 47 12.09 -3.66 2.92
CA SER A 47 13.34 -2.89 2.86
C SER A 47 14.04 -2.91 1.49
N ILE A 48 13.51 -3.67 0.52
CA ILE A 48 14.16 -3.89 -0.78
C ILE A 48 13.19 -3.70 -1.95
N CYS A 49 11.93 -4.12 -1.83
CA CYS A 49 10.96 -4.05 -2.92
C CYS A 49 10.29 -2.67 -2.93
N HIS A 50 11.04 -1.61 -3.23
CA HIS A 50 10.55 -0.23 -3.34
C HIS A 50 11.47 0.63 -4.22
N THR A 51 11.06 1.85 -4.50
CA THR A 51 11.87 2.85 -5.25
C THR A 51 12.36 4.02 -4.41
N VAL A 52 12.17 3.97 -3.09
CA VAL A 52 12.69 4.99 -2.14
C VAL A 52 14.19 5.24 -2.32
N VAL A 53 14.57 6.52 -2.31
CA VAL A 53 15.94 7.01 -2.39
C VAL A 53 16.32 7.68 -1.06
N ILE A 54 17.59 7.59 -0.67
CA ILE A 54 18.13 8.34 0.45
C ILE A 54 18.68 9.66 -0.08
N ASP A 55 18.06 10.76 0.30
CA ASP A 55 18.60 12.10 0.08
C ASP A 55 19.39 12.53 1.31
N THR A 56 20.63 12.98 1.12
CA THR A 56 21.49 13.44 2.22
C THR A 56 21.83 14.89 2.00
N ASN A 57 21.39 15.74 2.91
CA ASN A 57 21.69 17.15 2.86
C ASN A 57 23.18 17.37 3.15
N GLU A 58 23.95 17.74 2.12
CA GLU A 58 25.42 17.89 2.21
C GLU A 58 25.86 18.95 3.24
N THR A 59 25.00 19.91 3.57
CA THR A 59 25.33 21.00 4.51
C THR A 59 25.12 20.58 5.97
N THR A 60 24.08 19.79 6.25
CA THR A 60 23.69 19.39 7.60
C THR A 60 24.12 17.96 7.96
N GLY A 61 24.42 17.13 6.96
CA GLY A 61 24.68 15.70 7.10
C GLY A 61 23.43 14.88 7.45
N VAL A 62 22.25 15.48 7.42
CA VAL A 62 20.98 14.80 7.72
C VAL A 62 20.51 14.05 6.47
N SER A 63 20.23 12.76 6.62
CA SER A 63 19.62 11.92 5.59
C SER A 63 18.11 11.80 5.80
N SER A 64 17.35 11.83 4.72
CA SER A 64 15.90 11.62 4.68
C SER A 64 15.52 10.67 3.54
N PHE A 65 14.43 9.95 3.70
CA PHE A 65 13.86 9.16 2.61
C PHE A 65 13.09 10.05 1.65
N GLN A 66 13.17 9.72 0.37
CA GLN A 66 12.40 10.34 -0.70
C GLN A 66 11.71 9.23 -1.50
N ALA A 67 10.39 9.28 -1.54
CA ALA A 67 9.56 8.25 -2.16
C ALA A 67 8.54 8.87 -3.11
N GLU A 68 8.15 8.13 -4.16
CA GLU A 68 7.07 8.56 -5.06
C GLU A 68 5.69 8.47 -4.38
N SER A 69 5.58 7.69 -3.30
CA SER A 69 4.36 7.50 -2.52
C SER A 69 4.71 7.43 -1.04
N PRO A 70 3.90 8.05 -0.15
CA PRO A 70 4.07 7.93 1.30
C PRO A 70 3.96 6.48 1.79
N ASP A 71 3.29 5.60 1.05
CA ASP A 71 3.25 4.17 1.39
C ASP A 71 4.61 3.51 1.28
N GLU A 72 5.39 3.86 0.27
CA GLU A 72 6.71 3.25 0.11
C GLU A 72 7.64 3.69 1.24
N GLU A 73 7.56 4.95 1.68
CA GLU A 73 8.29 5.44 2.84
C GLU A 73 7.87 4.70 4.12
N ALA A 74 6.56 4.59 4.39
CA ALA A 74 6.05 3.86 5.54
C ALA A 74 6.46 2.38 5.56
N LEU A 75 6.53 1.72 4.39
CA LEU A 75 7.03 0.35 4.27
C LEU A 75 8.52 0.27 4.64
N VAL A 76 9.34 1.20 4.18
CA VAL A 76 10.77 1.27 4.52
C VAL A 76 10.98 1.52 6.01
N GLU A 77 10.20 2.42 6.60
CA GLU A 77 10.19 2.66 8.05
C GLU A 77 9.79 1.39 8.82
N GLY A 78 8.80 0.64 8.33
CA GLY A 78 8.45 -0.67 8.86
C GLY A 78 9.62 -1.67 8.81
N GLY A 79 10.38 -1.68 7.71
CA GLY A 79 11.62 -2.46 7.59
C GLY A 79 12.65 -2.09 8.68
N ILE A 80 12.85 -0.79 8.91
CA ILE A 80 13.76 -0.28 9.95
C ILE A 80 13.30 -0.73 11.34
N ALA A 81 12.01 -0.66 11.64
CA ALA A 81 11.44 -1.14 12.90
C ALA A 81 11.74 -2.63 13.14
N LEU A 82 11.71 -3.43 12.07
CA LEU A 82 12.07 -4.86 12.07
C LEU A 82 13.59 -5.14 12.06
N GLY A 83 14.43 -4.11 12.12
CA GLY A 83 15.89 -4.24 12.17
C GLY A 83 16.57 -4.37 10.81
N TYR A 84 15.85 -4.05 9.72
CA TYR A 84 16.32 -4.02 8.34
C TYR A 84 16.37 -2.57 7.85
N GLU A 85 17.51 -1.92 8.03
CA GLU A 85 17.68 -0.50 7.71
C GLU A 85 18.10 -0.34 6.25
N PHE A 86 17.23 0.22 5.40
CA PHE A 86 17.57 0.55 4.03
C PHE A 86 18.76 1.54 4.00
N ALA A 87 19.84 1.14 3.33
CA ALA A 87 21.12 1.85 3.28
C ALA A 87 21.45 2.39 1.87
N GLY A 88 20.43 2.49 1.02
CA GLY A 88 20.51 3.05 -0.32
C GLY A 88 20.55 1.99 -1.42
N SER A 89 20.36 2.46 -2.65
CA SER A 89 20.32 1.63 -3.84
C SER A 89 21.07 2.28 -5.00
N SER A 90 21.43 1.47 -5.98
CA SER A 90 21.92 1.87 -7.30
C SER A 90 21.14 1.10 -8.36
N THR A 91 21.46 1.28 -9.63
CA THR A 91 20.78 0.56 -10.73
C THR A 91 21.01 -0.95 -10.71
N THR A 92 21.99 -1.45 -9.96
CA THR A 92 22.37 -2.87 -9.92
C THR A 92 22.44 -3.46 -8.52
N GLU A 93 22.18 -2.69 -7.47
CA GLU A 93 22.39 -3.12 -6.10
C GLU A 93 21.46 -2.39 -5.13
N VAL A 94 20.92 -3.12 -4.16
CA VAL A 94 20.22 -2.57 -2.98
C VAL A 94 21.02 -2.94 -1.73
N ARG A 95 21.23 -1.99 -0.82
CA ARG A 95 21.95 -2.21 0.43
C ARG A 95 20.98 -2.09 1.60
N VAL A 96 21.05 -3.06 2.50
CA VAL A 96 20.28 -3.07 3.75
C VAL A 96 21.22 -3.41 4.90
N LYS A 97 21.08 -2.72 6.02
CA LYS A 97 21.83 -2.99 7.24
C LYS A 97 20.95 -3.80 8.19
N ILE A 98 21.29 -5.06 8.36
CA ILE A 98 20.55 -6.04 9.14
C ILE A 98 21.30 -6.26 10.46
N ALA A 99 20.67 -5.91 11.58
CA ALA A 99 21.29 -5.98 12.91
C ALA A 99 22.69 -5.33 12.97
N GLY A 100 22.84 -4.17 12.32
CA GLY A 100 24.10 -3.43 12.29
C GLY A 100 25.09 -3.85 11.19
N LYS A 101 24.85 -4.97 10.50
CA LYS A 101 25.72 -5.48 9.43
C LYS A 101 25.15 -5.11 8.07
N GLN A 102 25.95 -4.44 7.26
CA GLN A 102 25.56 -4.08 5.89
C GLN A 102 25.58 -5.32 4.99
N GLN A 103 24.50 -5.49 4.24
CA GLN A 103 24.29 -6.58 3.31
C GLN A 103 23.89 -5.99 1.95
N ALA A 104 24.48 -6.52 0.88
CA ALA A 104 24.27 -6.05 -0.48
C ALA A 104 23.51 -7.12 -1.28
N TYR A 105 22.43 -6.71 -1.92
CA TYR A 105 21.58 -7.53 -2.77
C TYR A 105 21.76 -7.04 -4.21
N GLN A 106 22.13 -7.93 -5.12
CA GLN A 106 22.29 -7.55 -6.52
C GLN A 106 20.91 -7.45 -7.18
N LEU A 107 20.54 -6.26 -7.65
CA LEU A 107 19.30 -6.01 -8.36
C LEU A 107 19.45 -6.43 -9.83
N LEU A 108 18.70 -7.45 -10.23
CA LEU A 108 18.74 -8.00 -11.59
C LEU A 108 17.62 -7.44 -12.48
N ALA A 109 16.45 -7.19 -11.89
CA ALA A 109 15.35 -6.52 -12.58
C ALA A 109 14.42 -5.83 -11.57
N LEU A 110 13.88 -4.67 -11.98
CA LEU A 110 12.81 -3.95 -11.31
C LEU A 110 11.62 -3.89 -12.27
N ILE A 111 10.45 -4.36 -11.81
CA ILE A 111 9.18 -4.22 -12.53
C ILE A 111 8.36 -3.18 -11.75
N PRO A 112 8.40 -1.89 -12.14
CA PRO A 112 7.90 -0.77 -11.34
C PRO A 112 6.38 -0.82 -11.17
N PHE A 113 5.87 -0.23 -10.09
CA PHE A 113 4.43 -0.13 -9.90
C PHE A 113 3.75 0.52 -11.12
N ASP A 114 2.63 -0.06 -11.56
CA ASP A 114 1.77 0.55 -12.57
C ASP A 114 0.30 0.35 -12.16
N SER A 115 -0.52 1.36 -12.41
CA SER A 115 -1.91 1.43 -11.94
C SER A 115 -2.83 0.40 -12.60
N LYS A 116 -2.47 -0.12 -13.79
CA LYS A 116 -3.20 -1.22 -14.45
C LYS A 116 -2.88 -2.54 -13.77
N ARG A 117 -1.60 -2.80 -13.47
CA ARG A 117 -1.15 -4.06 -12.84
C ARG A 117 -1.25 -4.09 -11.31
N LYS A 118 -1.30 -2.94 -10.64
CA LYS A 118 -1.48 -2.73 -9.19
C LYS A 118 -0.51 -3.53 -8.29
N ARG A 119 0.73 -3.68 -8.75
CA ARG A 119 1.81 -4.39 -8.03
C ARG A 119 3.18 -3.90 -8.50
N MET A 120 4.17 -4.06 -7.64
CA MET A 120 5.59 -3.83 -7.90
C MET A 120 6.36 -5.12 -7.58
N SER A 121 7.44 -5.37 -8.31
CA SER A 121 8.29 -6.52 -8.05
C SER A 121 9.76 -6.29 -8.39
N VAL A 122 10.64 -7.04 -7.73
CA VAL A 122 12.09 -7.02 -7.94
C VAL A 122 12.63 -8.45 -8.03
N LEU A 123 13.58 -8.66 -8.93
CA LEU A 123 14.37 -9.89 -9.01
C LEU A 123 15.78 -9.60 -8.50
N LEU A 124 16.23 -10.40 -7.54
CA LEU A 124 17.47 -10.19 -6.81
C LEU A 124 18.34 -11.44 -6.84
N ARG A 125 19.65 -11.23 -6.78
CA ARG A 125 20.60 -12.26 -6.32
C ARG A 125 21.04 -11.92 -4.90
N LEU A 126 20.83 -12.87 -4.00
CA LEU A 126 21.18 -12.78 -2.59
C LEU A 126 22.70 -12.91 -2.38
N PRO A 127 23.24 -12.50 -1.21
CA PRO A 127 24.67 -12.63 -0.92
C PRO A 127 25.21 -14.06 -0.97
N ASP A 128 24.37 -15.06 -0.69
CA ASP A 128 24.71 -16.48 -0.80
C ASP A 128 24.72 -16.99 -2.25
N GLY A 129 24.38 -16.14 -3.21
CA GLY A 129 24.34 -16.42 -4.63
C GLY A 129 23.01 -16.97 -5.14
N SER A 130 22.03 -17.23 -4.27
CA SER A 130 20.69 -17.68 -4.64
C SER A 130 19.85 -16.54 -5.26
N PHE A 131 18.76 -16.89 -5.93
CA PHE A 131 17.89 -15.92 -6.61
C PHE A 131 16.51 -15.89 -5.97
N VAL A 132 16.01 -14.68 -5.72
CA VAL A 132 14.68 -14.46 -5.17
C VAL A 132 13.96 -13.36 -5.93
N PHE A 133 12.68 -13.60 -6.19
CA PHE A 133 11.75 -12.65 -6.73
C PHE A 133 10.81 -12.19 -5.61
N PHE A 134 10.74 -10.88 -5.38
CA PHE A 134 9.81 -10.28 -4.42
C PHE A 134 8.73 -9.50 -5.16
N CYS A 135 7.50 -9.57 -4.64
CA CYS A 135 6.36 -8.89 -5.23
C CYS A 135 5.42 -8.39 -4.13
N LYS A 136 5.03 -7.11 -4.21
CA LYS A 136 4.04 -6.47 -3.34
C LYS A 136 2.93 -5.86 -4.18
N GLY A 137 1.67 -5.99 -3.76
CA GLY A 137 0.55 -5.45 -4.51
C GLY A 137 -0.80 -5.60 -3.82
N ALA A 138 -1.86 -5.23 -4.53
CA ALA A 138 -3.23 -5.40 -4.05
C ALA A 138 -3.57 -6.87 -3.78
N ASP A 139 -4.40 -7.09 -2.77
CA ASP A 139 -4.84 -8.41 -2.28
C ASP A 139 -5.29 -9.36 -3.40
N ASN A 140 -6.31 -8.99 -4.16
CA ASN A 140 -6.87 -9.80 -5.22
C ASN A 140 -5.85 -10.09 -6.33
N ILE A 141 -4.98 -9.13 -6.64
CA ILE A 141 -3.95 -9.26 -7.68
C ILE A 141 -2.87 -10.26 -7.29
N ILE A 142 -2.46 -10.25 -6.02
CA ILE A 142 -1.43 -11.18 -5.53
C ILE A 142 -2.03 -12.58 -5.32
N PHE A 143 -3.26 -12.69 -4.83
CA PHE A 143 -3.93 -13.97 -4.64
C PHE A 143 -4.13 -14.73 -5.96
N ASP A 144 -4.53 -14.05 -7.04
CA ASP A 144 -4.67 -14.66 -8.37
C ASP A 144 -3.35 -15.20 -8.94
N ARG A 145 -2.21 -14.82 -8.36
CA ARG A 145 -0.85 -15.16 -8.79
C ARG A 145 -0.12 -16.07 -7.82
N SER A 146 -0.75 -16.37 -6.69
CA SER A 146 -0.16 -17.12 -5.60
C SER A 146 -0.69 -18.54 -5.57
N SER A 147 0.19 -19.49 -5.31
CA SER A 147 -0.15 -20.91 -5.22
C SER A 147 0.21 -21.51 -3.85
N ASP A 148 0.96 -20.78 -3.03
CA ASP A 148 1.46 -21.26 -1.76
C ASP A 148 1.20 -20.22 -0.65
N TYR A 149 0.60 -20.70 0.44
CA TYR A 149 0.22 -19.92 1.62
C TYR A 149 0.82 -20.50 2.90
N SER A 150 1.82 -21.39 2.77
CA SER A 150 2.43 -22.12 3.88
C SER A 150 3.02 -21.22 4.96
N LEU A 151 3.51 -20.02 4.61
CA LEU A 151 4.06 -19.05 5.55
C LEU A 151 3.00 -18.26 6.33
N VAL A 152 1.76 -18.18 5.81
CA VAL A 152 0.67 -17.41 6.43
C VAL A 152 -0.43 -18.28 7.04
N GLY A 153 -0.32 -19.61 6.89
CA GLY A 153 -1.26 -20.61 7.38
C GLY A 153 -2.30 -21.00 6.33
N SER A 154 -3.12 -20.05 5.88
CA SER A 154 -4.07 -20.24 4.78
C SER A 154 -4.44 -18.91 4.13
N GLN A 155 -4.96 -18.97 2.90
CA GLN A 155 -5.52 -17.81 2.20
C GLN A 155 -6.73 -17.23 2.96
N ASP A 156 -7.64 -18.08 3.43
CA ASP A 156 -8.86 -17.65 4.14
C ASP A 156 -8.53 -16.83 5.40
N LEU A 157 -7.57 -17.31 6.21
CA LEU A 157 -7.15 -16.61 7.42
C LEU A 157 -6.49 -15.27 7.13
N LEU A 158 -5.69 -15.19 6.06
CA LEU A 158 -5.10 -13.92 5.64
C LEU A 158 -6.18 -12.95 5.13
N ASN A 159 -7.17 -13.45 4.40
CA ASN A 159 -8.28 -12.65 3.91
C ASN A 159 -9.13 -12.09 5.06
N GLU A 160 -9.38 -12.87 6.12
CA GLU A 160 -10.04 -12.39 7.33
C GLU A 160 -9.30 -11.18 7.95
N HIS A 161 -7.96 -11.24 8.04
CA HIS A 161 -7.17 -10.11 8.55
C HIS A 161 -7.21 -8.89 7.61
N LEU A 162 -7.12 -9.09 6.30
CA LEU A 162 -7.23 -8.02 5.31
C LEU A 162 -8.59 -7.32 5.37
N GLU A 163 -9.67 -8.06 5.58
CA GLU A 163 -11.01 -7.51 5.77
C GLU A 163 -11.10 -6.67 7.05
N ILE A 164 -10.48 -7.10 8.16
CA ILE A 164 -10.39 -6.31 9.39
C ILE A 164 -9.68 -4.98 9.11
N PHE A 165 -8.48 -5.02 8.51
CA PHE A 165 -7.71 -3.81 8.20
C PHE A 165 -8.46 -2.86 7.25
N ALA A 166 -9.10 -3.41 6.22
CA ALA A 166 -9.87 -2.61 5.27
C ALA A 166 -11.11 -1.97 5.93
N ASN A 167 -11.74 -2.65 6.89
CA ASN A 167 -12.87 -2.11 7.67
C ASN A 167 -12.42 -0.99 8.63
N GLU A 168 -11.18 -1.04 9.10
CA GLU A 168 -10.54 0.03 9.86
C GLU A 168 -10.04 1.18 8.97
N GLY A 169 -10.18 1.06 7.64
CA GLY A 169 -9.78 2.09 6.67
C GLY A 169 -8.28 2.12 6.38
N LEU A 170 -7.54 1.08 6.77
CA LEU A 170 -6.12 0.95 6.49
C LEU A 170 -5.90 0.50 5.04
N ARG A 171 -4.84 1.00 4.41
CA ARG A 171 -4.42 0.58 3.08
C ARG A 171 -3.63 -0.72 3.18
N THR A 172 -4.13 -1.76 2.53
CA THR A 172 -3.54 -3.10 2.60
C THR A 172 -2.72 -3.43 1.36
N LEU A 173 -1.59 -4.12 1.57
CA LEU A 173 -0.83 -4.78 0.51
C LEU A 173 -0.50 -6.20 0.92
N VAL A 174 -0.49 -7.11 -0.05
CA VAL A 174 -0.02 -8.48 0.16
C VAL A 174 1.40 -8.60 -0.37
N LEU A 175 2.25 -9.21 0.45
CA LEU A 175 3.66 -9.45 0.16
C LEU A 175 3.84 -10.92 -0.23
N SER A 176 4.61 -11.14 -1.29
CA SER A 176 4.85 -12.47 -1.83
C SER A 176 6.26 -12.60 -2.37
N MET A 177 6.72 -13.84 -2.47
CA MET A 177 8.03 -14.18 -2.96
C MET A 177 8.01 -15.39 -3.87
N LYS A 178 9.12 -15.62 -4.57
CA LYS A 178 9.40 -16.84 -5.30
C LYS A 178 10.90 -17.06 -5.39
N THR A 179 11.36 -18.20 -4.92
CA THR A 179 12.75 -18.64 -5.13
C THR A 179 12.90 -19.15 -6.56
N MET A 180 14.00 -18.81 -7.22
CA MET A 180 14.26 -19.22 -8.60
C MET A 180 15.58 -19.96 -8.72
N THR A 181 15.61 -20.97 -9.58
CA THR A 181 16.88 -21.61 -9.96
C THR A 181 17.68 -20.69 -10.88
N GLN A 182 18.98 -20.96 -10.98
CA GLN A 182 19.84 -20.24 -11.92
C GLN A 182 19.32 -20.33 -13.37
N ALA A 183 18.92 -21.52 -13.82
CA ALA A 183 18.43 -21.73 -15.18
C ALA A 183 17.12 -20.97 -15.48
N GLU A 184 16.18 -20.95 -14.53
CA GLU A 184 14.94 -20.17 -14.68
C GLU A 184 15.22 -18.66 -14.72
N THR A 185 16.11 -18.20 -13.86
CA THR A 185 16.52 -16.79 -13.75
C THR A 185 17.19 -16.32 -15.04
N GLU A 186 18.18 -17.05 -15.53
CA GLU A 186 18.90 -16.72 -16.77
C GLU A 186 17.96 -16.71 -17.98
N LYS A 187 17.07 -17.71 -18.09
CA LYS A 187 16.07 -17.78 -19.15
C LYS A 187 15.12 -16.59 -19.11
N TRP A 188 14.60 -16.23 -17.93
CA TRP A 188 13.69 -15.10 -17.80
C TRP A 188 14.39 -13.77 -18.06
N LEU A 189 15.61 -13.56 -17.54
CA LEU A 189 16.40 -12.35 -17.79
C LEU A 189 16.71 -12.15 -19.27
N ALA A 190 17.01 -13.21 -20.01
CA ALA A 190 17.20 -13.11 -21.46
C ALA A 190 15.92 -12.60 -22.16
N SER A 191 14.74 -13.13 -21.78
CA SER A 191 13.44 -12.66 -22.28
C SER A 191 13.17 -11.21 -21.89
N TRP A 192 13.38 -10.86 -20.62
CA TRP A 192 13.19 -9.52 -20.07
C TRP A 192 14.08 -8.47 -20.75
N ASN A 193 15.37 -8.77 -20.95
CA ASN A 193 16.30 -7.85 -21.61
C ASN A 193 15.97 -7.67 -23.10
N THR A 194 15.53 -8.73 -23.77
CA THR A 194 15.03 -8.65 -25.15
C THR A 194 13.79 -7.77 -25.24
N ALA A 195 12.84 -7.94 -24.30
CA ALA A 195 11.64 -7.10 -24.23
C ALA A 195 12.00 -5.63 -23.97
N GLN A 196 12.90 -5.33 -23.03
CA GLN A 196 13.33 -3.96 -22.69
C GLN A 196 13.96 -3.22 -23.88
N THR A 197 14.72 -3.93 -24.72
CA THR A 197 15.45 -3.36 -25.85
C THR A 197 14.67 -3.43 -27.17
N SER A 198 13.44 -3.95 -27.16
CA SER A 198 12.63 -4.08 -28.37
C SER A 198 12.24 -2.70 -28.94
N PRO A 199 12.44 -2.45 -30.25
CA PRO A 199 12.04 -1.20 -30.89
C PRO A 199 10.52 -1.12 -31.14
N THR A 200 9.82 -2.26 -31.11
CA THR A 200 8.38 -2.39 -31.40
C THR A 200 7.69 -3.16 -30.28
N ASP A 201 6.47 -2.77 -29.94
CA ASP A 201 5.62 -3.44 -28.93
C ASP A 201 6.29 -3.66 -27.55
N ARG A 202 7.25 -2.78 -27.19
CA ARG A 202 8.01 -2.88 -25.94
C ARG A 202 7.12 -3.02 -24.70
N GLU A 203 6.08 -2.20 -24.56
CA GLU A 203 5.15 -2.25 -23.42
C GLU A 203 4.48 -3.63 -23.29
N LYS A 204 3.98 -4.17 -24.41
CA LYS A 204 3.33 -5.47 -24.46
C LYS A 204 4.29 -6.62 -24.14
N LEU A 205 5.49 -6.61 -24.72
CA LEU A 205 6.50 -7.65 -24.45
C LEU A 205 6.96 -7.64 -22.99
N MET A 206 7.07 -6.44 -22.40
CA MET A 206 7.39 -6.27 -20.98
C MET A 206 6.28 -6.81 -20.09
N GLU A 207 5.02 -6.53 -20.42
CA GLU A 207 3.85 -7.05 -19.70
C GLU A 207 3.77 -8.58 -19.76
N GLU A 208 3.96 -9.17 -20.94
CA GLU A 208 4.01 -10.62 -21.13
C GLU A 208 5.14 -11.26 -20.31
N SER A 209 6.34 -10.66 -20.34
CA SER A 209 7.49 -11.14 -19.58
C SER A 209 7.28 -11.01 -18.06
N ALA A 210 6.70 -9.91 -17.60
CA ALA A 210 6.33 -9.71 -16.19
C ALA A 210 5.31 -10.76 -15.73
N ALA A 211 4.27 -11.00 -16.53
CA ALA A 211 3.25 -11.99 -16.22
C ALA A 211 3.84 -13.41 -16.09
N LEU A 212 4.90 -13.76 -16.83
CA LEU A 212 5.54 -15.09 -16.72
C LEU A 212 6.22 -15.33 -15.35
N ILE A 213 6.89 -14.33 -14.79
CA ILE A 213 7.58 -14.46 -13.50
C ILE A 213 6.63 -14.27 -12.31
N GLU A 214 5.61 -13.42 -12.47
CA GLU A 214 4.60 -13.07 -11.46
C GLU A 214 3.46 -14.10 -11.38
N ASN A 215 3.83 -15.37 -11.25
CA ASN A 215 2.91 -16.50 -11.09
C ASN A 215 3.55 -17.58 -10.22
N ASN A 216 2.71 -18.38 -9.57
CA ASN A 216 3.11 -19.41 -8.60
C ASN A 216 3.94 -18.82 -7.46
N LEU A 217 3.45 -17.72 -6.89
CA LEU A 217 4.09 -17.03 -5.77
C LEU A 217 3.74 -17.70 -4.44
N THR A 218 4.65 -17.59 -3.48
CA THR A 218 4.42 -17.92 -2.06
C THR A 218 4.07 -16.62 -1.34
N VAL A 219 2.92 -16.57 -0.69
CA VAL A 219 2.51 -15.42 0.11
C VAL A 219 3.28 -15.41 1.42
N VAL A 220 3.91 -14.28 1.73
CA VAL A 220 4.76 -14.07 2.90
C VAL A 220 3.97 -13.39 4.02
N GLY A 221 3.08 -12.46 3.69
CA GLY A 221 2.28 -11.73 4.66
C GLY A 221 1.48 -10.59 4.04
N ALA A 222 0.93 -9.74 4.88
CA ALA A 222 0.26 -8.51 4.46
C ALA A 222 0.67 -7.34 5.36
N THR A 223 0.60 -6.14 4.79
CA THR A 223 0.78 -4.87 5.50
C THR A 223 -0.55 -4.15 5.60
N ALA A 224 -0.69 -3.29 6.61
CA ALA A 224 -1.80 -2.37 6.76
C ALA A 224 -1.23 -1.00 7.15
N ILE A 225 -1.34 -0.04 6.26
CA ILE A 225 -0.76 1.30 6.40
C ILE A 225 -1.90 2.27 6.68
N GLU A 226 -1.75 3.07 7.74
CA GLU A 226 -2.66 4.17 8.01
C GLU A 226 -2.47 5.26 6.95
N ASP A 227 -3.55 5.66 6.28
CA ASP A 227 -3.52 6.76 5.33
C ASP A 227 -3.50 8.10 6.07
N ARG A 228 -2.31 8.49 6.55
CA ARG A 228 -2.11 9.80 7.16
C ARG A 228 -2.12 10.87 6.08
N LEU A 229 -2.87 11.93 6.34
CA LEU A 229 -2.82 13.12 5.52
C LEU A 229 -1.42 13.72 5.56
N GLN A 230 -0.95 14.25 4.43
CA GLN A 230 0.28 15.03 4.41
C GLN A 230 0.17 16.25 5.33
N ASP A 231 1.30 16.67 5.90
CA ASP A 231 1.38 17.85 6.75
C ASP A 231 0.81 19.09 6.03
N GLY A 232 -0.04 19.83 6.73
CA GLY A 232 -0.63 21.06 6.19
C GLY A 232 -1.80 20.87 5.23
N VAL A 233 -2.21 19.63 4.91
CA VAL A 233 -3.37 19.38 4.03
C VAL A 233 -4.67 19.97 4.61
N PRO A 234 -5.04 19.75 5.88
CA PRO A 234 -6.24 20.34 6.44
C PRO A 234 -6.24 21.88 6.41
N GLU A 235 -5.09 22.51 6.70
CA GLU A 235 -4.89 23.96 6.70
C GLU A 235 -5.02 24.52 5.28
N THR A 236 -4.36 23.88 4.31
CA THR A 236 -4.40 24.27 2.90
C THR A 236 -5.82 24.18 2.35
N ILE A 237 -6.55 23.10 2.63
CA ILE A 237 -7.95 22.95 2.20
C ILE A 237 -8.83 24.04 2.83
N ALA A 238 -8.61 24.38 4.11
CA ALA A 238 -9.34 25.45 4.77
C ALA A 238 -9.08 26.81 4.10
N ASP A 239 -7.83 27.13 3.76
CA ASP A 239 -7.46 28.37 3.08
C ASP A 239 -8.06 28.45 1.67
N LEU A 240 -8.01 27.37 0.89
CA LEU A 240 -8.65 27.29 -0.43
C LEU A 240 -10.16 27.51 -0.32
N LYS A 241 -10.81 26.93 0.69
CA LYS A 241 -12.25 27.10 0.95
C LYS A 241 -12.58 28.54 1.36
N HIS A 242 -11.77 29.17 2.21
CA HIS A 242 -11.90 30.59 2.57
C HIS A 242 -11.73 31.51 1.36
N ALA A 243 -10.84 31.16 0.43
CA ALA A 243 -10.67 31.87 -0.84
C ALA A 243 -11.83 31.66 -1.83
N GLY A 244 -12.85 30.87 -1.48
CA GLY A 244 -14.02 30.60 -2.30
C GLY A 244 -13.81 29.51 -3.37
N ILE A 245 -12.67 28.83 -3.35
CA ILE A 245 -12.33 27.76 -4.30
C ILE A 245 -13.14 26.51 -3.94
N LYS A 246 -13.77 25.89 -4.94
CA LYS A 246 -14.52 24.64 -4.76
C LYS A 246 -13.60 23.47 -5.06
N LEU A 247 -13.37 22.63 -4.05
CA LEU A 247 -12.49 21.48 -4.14
C LEU A 247 -13.31 20.20 -4.35
N TRP A 248 -12.89 19.39 -5.32
CA TRP A 248 -13.51 18.11 -5.66
C TRP A 248 -12.46 17.03 -5.49
N VAL A 249 -12.77 16.00 -4.70
CA VAL A 249 -11.91 14.82 -4.54
C VAL A 249 -12.44 13.73 -5.45
N LEU A 250 -11.60 13.28 -6.38
CA LEU A 250 -11.86 12.14 -7.25
C LEU A 250 -10.96 11.00 -6.77
N THR A 251 -11.55 9.98 -6.15
CA THR A 251 -10.82 8.79 -5.67
C THR A 251 -11.45 7.51 -6.21
N GLY A 252 -10.62 6.47 -6.36
CA GLY A 252 -11.03 5.11 -6.67
C GLY A 252 -11.31 4.24 -5.43
N ASP A 253 -11.17 4.80 -4.23
CA ASP A 253 -11.40 4.08 -2.98
C ASP A 253 -12.88 3.80 -2.70
N LYS A 254 -13.10 2.90 -1.72
CA LYS A 254 -14.44 2.63 -1.17
C LYS A 254 -15.04 3.93 -0.59
N LEU A 255 -16.37 4.05 -0.65
CA LEU A 255 -17.10 5.21 -0.15
C LEU A 255 -16.76 5.55 1.31
N THR A 256 -16.63 4.52 2.16
CA THR A 256 -16.28 4.68 3.58
C THR A 256 -14.93 5.37 3.76
N THR A 257 -13.91 4.91 3.03
CA THR A 257 -12.55 5.49 3.05
C THR A 257 -12.58 6.93 2.54
N ALA A 258 -13.26 7.20 1.43
CA ALA A 258 -13.37 8.55 0.88
C ALA A 258 -14.04 9.54 1.86
N VAL A 259 -15.09 9.10 2.57
CA VAL A 259 -15.77 9.89 3.59
C VAL A 259 -14.85 10.14 4.78
N ASN A 260 -14.15 9.12 5.27
CA ASN A 260 -13.20 9.26 6.37
C ASN A 260 -12.09 10.24 6.04
N ILE A 261 -11.46 10.11 4.86
CA ILE A 261 -10.45 11.06 4.37
C ILE A 261 -11.04 12.47 4.29
N GLY A 262 -12.26 12.61 3.76
CA GLY A 262 -12.95 13.89 3.67
C GLY A 262 -13.12 14.59 5.03
N TYR A 263 -13.42 13.84 6.09
CA TYR A 263 -13.48 14.37 7.45
C TYR A 263 -12.10 14.69 8.01
N SER A 264 -11.13 13.78 7.84
CA SER A 264 -9.75 13.98 8.32
C SER A 264 -9.13 15.24 7.73
N CYS A 265 -9.38 15.52 6.44
CA CYS A 265 -8.82 16.68 5.75
C CYS A 265 -9.66 17.94 5.89
N LYS A 266 -10.71 17.91 6.73
CA LYS A 266 -11.66 19.01 6.98
C LYS A 266 -12.38 19.52 5.71
N LEU A 267 -12.35 18.74 4.64
CA LEU A 267 -13.18 18.98 3.45
C LEU A 267 -14.66 18.80 3.82
N LEU A 268 -14.95 17.75 4.60
CA LEU A 268 -16.23 17.48 5.23
C LEU A 268 -16.16 17.92 6.69
N THR A 269 -17.24 18.54 7.17
CA THR A 269 -17.40 18.91 8.58
C THR A 269 -18.69 18.29 9.13
N GLN A 270 -18.76 18.08 10.45
CA GLN A 270 -19.89 17.40 11.11
C GLN A 270 -21.26 18.09 10.90
N ASP A 271 -21.25 19.38 10.58
CA ASP A 271 -22.42 20.19 10.25
C ASP A 271 -22.86 20.06 8.77
N MET A 272 -22.06 19.41 7.92
CA MET A 272 -22.44 19.17 6.52
C MET A 272 -23.42 18.02 6.41
N THR A 273 -24.43 18.19 5.54
CA THR A 273 -25.28 17.07 5.14
C THR A 273 -24.63 16.28 4.01
N LEU A 274 -24.32 15.01 4.27
CA LEU A 274 -23.81 14.10 3.24
C LEU A 274 -24.94 13.65 2.31
N ILE A 275 -24.72 13.82 1.01
CA ILE A 275 -25.64 13.36 -0.04
C ILE A 275 -24.94 12.26 -0.82
N ILE A 276 -25.39 11.02 -0.65
CA ILE A 276 -24.83 9.85 -1.32
C ILE A 276 -25.68 9.51 -2.55
N LEU A 277 -25.01 9.39 -3.70
CA LEU A 277 -25.59 9.02 -4.98
C LEU A 277 -24.95 7.71 -5.45
N ASP A 278 -25.62 6.61 -5.18
CA ASP A 278 -25.22 5.25 -5.55
C ASP A 278 -26.01 4.76 -6.78
N LYS A 279 -25.37 3.89 -7.56
CA LYS A 279 -26.04 3.05 -8.57
C LYS A 279 -26.69 1.88 -7.82
N ASP A 280 -27.97 1.66 -8.03
CA ASP A 280 -28.81 0.71 -7.29
C ASP A 280 -28.15 -0.67 -7.05
N SER A 281 -27.93 -1.00 -5.78
CA SER A 281 -27.73 -2.35 -5.30
C SER A 281 -29.10 -3.01 -5.02
N GLY A 282 -29.85 -3.28 -6.08
CA GLY A 282 -31.01 -4.21 -6.03
C GLY A 282 -32.33 -3.68 -5.45
N ASP A 283 -32.45 -2.41 -5.11
CA ASP A 283 -33.70 -1.81 -4.60
C ASP A 283 -34.45 -1.10 -5.73
N THR A 284 -35.45 -1.77 -6.31
CA THR A 284 -36.22 -1.28 -7.47
C THR A 284 -37.13 -0.07 -7.17
N ASP A 285 -37.24 0.34 -5.90
CA ASP A 285 -38.08 1.47 -5.47
C ASP A 285 -37.30 2.81 -5.36
N LYS A 286 -35.99 2.82 -5.63
CA LYS A 286 -35.22 4.07 -5.59
C LYS A 286 -35.39 4.86 -6.89
N PRO A 287 -35.78 6.15 -6.82
CA PRO A 287 -35.87 7.00 -8.00
C PRO A 287 -34.47 7.21 -8.64
N PRO A 288 -34.39 7.44 -9.96
CA PRO A 288 -33.12 7.63 -10.66
C PRO A 288 -32.21 8.67 -10.00
N VAL A 289 -30.89 8.48 -10.11
CA VAL A 289 -29.87 9.38 -9.53
C VAL A 289 -30.13 10.85 -9.86
N LYS A 290 -30.56 11.15 -11.09
CA LYS A 290 -30.90 12.51 -11.53
C LYS A 290 -32.05 13.12 -10.73
N GLU A 291 -33.12 12.37 -10.48
CA GLU A 291 -34.27 12.84 -9.69
C GLU A 291 -33.90 13.03 -8.23
N ARG A 292 -33.06 12.13 -7.68
CA ARG A 292 -32.50 12.26 -6.32
C ARG A 292 -31.65 13.53 -6.20
N LEU A 293 -30.81 13.82 -7.19
CA LEU A 293 -30.00 15.03 -7.25
C LEU A 293 -30.88 16.28 -7.31
N ASP A 294 -31.87 16.32 -8.21
CA ASP A 294 -32.78 17.45 -8.39
C ASP A 294 -33.62 17.71 -7.12
N LYS A 295 -34.10 16.65 -6.47
CA LYS A 295 -34.84 16.73 -5.21
C LYS A 295 -33.97 17.33 -4.11
N ASN A 296 -32.72 16.87 -3.97
CA ASN A 296 -31.78 17.41 -3.00
C ASN A 296 -31.44 18.88 -3.30
N TYR A 297 -31.17 19.22 -4.56
CA TYR A 297 -30.91 20.60 -4.97
C TYR A 297 -32.06 21.52 -4.57
N ARG A 298 -33.32 21.16 -4.88
CA ARG A 298 -34.50 21.94 -4.48
C ARG A 298 -34.66 22.08 -2.97
N LYS A 299 -34.39 21.01 -2.22
CA LYS A 299 -34.48 21.01 -0.75
C LYS A 299 -33.48 22.00 -0.14
N TYR A 300 -32.21 21.94 -0.55
CA TYR A 300 -31.16 22.75 0.06
C TYR A 300 -31.03 24.16 -0.53
N SER A 301 -31.43 24.37 -1.79
CA SER A 301 -31.53 25.72 -2.38
C SER A 301 -32.55 26.59 -1.64
N LYS A 302 -33.68 26.00 -1.19
CA LYS A 302 -34.66 26.71 -0.34
C LYS A 302 -34.10 27.07 1.04
N LEU A 303 -33.30 26.19 1.64
CA LEU A 303 -32.66 26.43 2.94
C LEU A 303 -31.63 27.56 2.89
N LEU A 304 -30.83 27.61 1.83
CA LEU A 304 -29.83 28.67 1.63
C LEU A 304 -30.49 30.01 1.30
N GLY A 305 -31.61 30.00 0.58
CA GLY A 305 -32.40 31.20 0.29
C GLY A 305 -33.06 31.84 1.52
N SER A 306 -33.35 31.06 2.58
CA SER A 306 -33.93 31.60 3.82
C SER A 306 -32.91 32.25 4.77
N VAL A 307 -31.61 31.99 4.62
CA VAL A 307 -30.55 32.55 5.49
C VAL A 307 -30.10 33.94 5.03
N ALA A 308 -30.35 34.31 3.77
CA ALA A 308 -30.00 35.63 3.21
C ALA A 308 -31.04 36.74 3.51
N GLY A 309 -31.99 36.50 4.41
CA GLY A 309 -33.08 37.43 4.75
C GLY A 309 -32.81 38.28 5.99
N GLY A 310 -31.71 39.03 6.04
CA GLY A 310 -31.51 40.13 6.99
C GLY A 310 -31.66 41.48 6.26
N PRO A 311 -32.35 42.49 6.83
CA PRO A 311 -32.75 43.67 6.08
C PRO A 311 -31.52 44.49 5.68
N VAL A 312 -31.44 44.81 4.39
CA VAL A 312 -30.58 45.89 3.90
C VAL A 312 -31.27 47.20 4.32
N GLY A 313 -30.65 47.90 5.27
CA GLY A 313 -31.03 49.22 5.75
C GLY A 313 -29.82 49.91 6.37
#